data_AF-A0A3U2TPA1-F1
#
_entry.id   AF-A0A3U2TPA1-F1
#
_cell.length_a   1.000
_cell.length_b   1.000
_cell.length_c   1.000
_cell.angle_alpha   90.00
_cell.angle_beta   90.00
_cell.angle_gamma   90.00
#
_symmetry.space_group_name_H-M   'P 1'
#
loop_
_entity.id
_entity.type
_entity.pdbx_description
1 polymer ?
#
loop_
_entity_poly.entity_id
_entity_poly.type
_entity_poly.pdbx_seq_one_letter_code
_entity_poly.pdbx_strand_id
1 'polypeptide(L)'
;MYTASGIKAYAQVSVESAVMSASPHQLIEMLFDGANSALVRARLFLEQGDVVAKGEALSKAINIIDNGLKAGLDQEKGGEIATNLSELYDYMIRRLLQANLRNDAQAIEEVEGLLGNIAEAWKQISPKASFQESR
;
A
#
# COMPACT_ATOMS: atom_id res chain seq x y z
N MET A 1 -2.75 -23.35 -25.04
CA MET A 1 -1.79 -22.58 -24.22
C MET A 1 -1.81 -21.08 -24.56
N TYR A 2 -2.99 -20.47 -24.79
CA TYR A 2 -3.12 -19.07 -25.28
C TYR A 2 -3.84 -18.12 -24.31
N THR A 3 -4.48 -18.65 -23.26
CA THR A 3 -5.31 -17.86 -22.33
C THR A 3 -4.49 -17.10 -21.29
N ALA A 4 -3.37 -17.67 -20.83
CA ALA A 4 -2.49 -17.11 -19.79
C ALA A 4 -1.63 -15.92 -20.24
N SER A 5 -1.59 -15.61 -21.55
CA SER A 5 -0.93 -14.41 -22.07
C SER A 5 -1.91 -13.24 -22.13
N GLY A 6 -3.15 -13.51 -22.57
CA GLY A 6 -4.23 -12.51 -22.62
C GLY A 6 -4.56 -11.92 -21.26
N ILE A 7 -4.77 -12.75 -20.22
CA ILE A 7 -5.12 -12.24 -18.88
C ILE A 7 -4.02 -11.35 -18.25
N LYS A 8 -2.74 -11.58 -18.58
CA LYS A 8 -1.59 -10.81 -18.09
C LYS A 8 -1.54 -9.47 -18.80
N ALA A 9 -1.75 -9.48 -20.12
CA ALA A 9 -1.87 -8.25 -20.91
C ALA A 9 -3.04 -7.39 -20.43
N TYR A 10 -4.20 -7.99 -20.14
CA TYR A 10 -5.35 -7.25 -19.58
C TYR A 10 -5.05 -6.62 -18.22
N ALA A 11 -4.47 -7.38 -17.29
CA ALA A 11 -4.10 -6.84 -15.97
C ALA A 11 -3.08 -5.70 -16.09
N GLN A 12 -2.08 -5.85 -16.95
CA GLN A 12 -1.08 -4.80 -17.19
C GLN A 12 -1.69 -3.54 -17.79
N VAL A 13 -2.49 -3.68 -18.86
CA VAL A 13 -3.17 -2.54 -19.52
C VAL A 13 -4.12 -1.83 -18.55
N SER A 14 -4.82 -2.56 -17.69
CA SER A 14 -5.71 -1.96 -16.69
C SER A 14 -4.97 -1.08 -15.69
N VAL A 15 -3.80 -1.53 -15.20
CA VAL A 15 -2.98 -0.75 -14.26
C VAL A 15 -2.35 0.44 -14.97
N GLU A 16 -1.78 0.22 -16.16
CA GLU A 16 -1.13 1.28 -16.95
C GLU A 16 -2.11 2.40 -17.33
N SER A 17 -3.30 2.04 -17.81
CA SER A 17 -4.34 3.01 -18.18
C SER A 17 -4.82 3.82 -16.96
N ALA A 18 -4.97 3.16 -15.80
CA ALA A 18 -5.35 3.82 -14.56
C ALA A 18 -4.24 4.79 -14.08
N VAL A 19 -2.97 4.37 -14.14
CA VAL A 19 -1.82 5.22 -13.77
C VAL A 19 -1.69 6.43 -14.69
N MET A 20 -1.84 6.25 -16.01
CA MET A 20 -1.67 7.34 -16.99
C MET A 20 -2.74 8.45 -16.86
N SER A 21 -3.91 8.12 -16.30
CA SER A 21 -5.04 9.06 -16.16
C SER A 21 -5.23 9.56 -14.72
N ALA A 22 -4.49 9.01 -13.76
CA ALA A 22 -4.62 9.35 -12.35
C ALA A 22 -3.96 10.70 -12.03
N SER A 23 -4.66 11.51 -11.23
CA SER A 23 -4.06 12.65 -10.56
C SER A 23 -3.02 12.20 -9.52
N PRO A 24 -2.08 13.07 -9.10
CA PRO A 24 -1.12 12.73 -8.04
C PRO A 24 -1.78 12.19 -6.76
N HIS A 25 -2.94 12.74 -6.39
CA HIS A 25 -3.72 12.26 -5.24
C HIS A 25 -4.19 10.82 -5.42
N GLN A 26 -4.70 10.47 -6.61
CA GLN A 26 -5.17 9.12 -6.93
C GLN A 26 -4.02 8.11 -7.06
N LEU A 27 -2.83 8.54 -7.49
CA LEU A 27 -1.65 7.67 -7.51
C LEU A 27 -1.29 7.19 -6.09
N ILE A 28 -1.40 8.07 -5.09
CA ILE A 28 -1.18 7.71 -3.69
C ILE A 28 -2.30 6.77 -3.18
N GLU A 29 -3.56 7.02 -3.55
CA GLU A 29 -4.67 6.10 -3.24
C GLU A 29 -4.43 4.69 -3.81
N MET A 30 -3.95 4.60 -5.06
CA MET A 30 -3.61 3.32 -5.69
C MET A 30 -2.46 2.59 -4.97
N LEU A 31 -1.48 3.33 -4.42
CA LEU A 31 -0.42 2.74 -3.60
C LEU A 31 -0.99 2.19 -2.28
N PHE A 32 -1.86 2.93 -1.59
CA PHE A 32 -2.52 2.44 -0.38
C PHE A 32 -3.34 1.17 -0.65
N ASP A 33 -4.18 1.18 -1.69
CA ASP A 33 -4.99 0.02 -2.05
C ASP A 33 -4.11 -1.18 -2.46
N GLY A 34 -3.01 -0.93 -3.18
CA GLY A 34 -2.04 -1.94 -3.58
C GLY A 34 -1.30 -2.59 -2.41
N ALA A 35 -0.86 -1.79 -1.43
CA ALA A 35 -0.23 -2.26 -0.20
C ALA A 35 -1.23 -3.04 0.67
N ASN A 36 -2.44 -2.52 0.87
CA ASN A 36 -3.49 -3.19 1.63
C ASN A 36 -3.84 -4.57 1.02
N SER A 37 -4.03 -4.63 -0.29
CA SER A 37 -4.26 -5.89 -1.02
C SER A 37 -3.11 -6.89 -0.85
N ALA A 38 -1.87 -6.42 -0.73
CA ALA A 38 -0.72 -7.29 -0.47
C ALA A 38 -0.71 -7.81 0.98
N LEU A 39 -1.06 -6.99 1.97
CA LEU A 39 -1.18 -7.38 3.38
C LEU A 39 -2.29 -8.44 3.59
N VAL A 40 -3.48 -8.20 3.04
CA VAL A 40 -4.59 -9.16 3.13
C VAL A 40 -4.20 -10.50 2.51
N ARG A 41 -3.54 -10.50 1.34
CA ARG A 41 -3.04 -11.74 0.72
C ARG A 41 -1.99 -12.44 1.58
N ALA A 42 -1.05 -11.70 2.17
CA ALA A 42 -0.05 -12.27 3.06
C ALA A 42 -0.69 -12.99 4.25
N ARG A 43 -1.73 -12.38 4.86
CA ARG A 43 -2.50 -13.00 5.95
C ARG A 43 -3.20 -14.28 5.51
N LEU A 44 -3.89 -14.26 4.36
CA LEU A 44 -4.57 -15.45 3.82
C LEU A 44 -3.59 -16.58 3.48
N PHE A 45 -2.43 -16.27 2.90
CA PHE A 45 -1.40 -17.29 2.62
C PHE A 45 -0.80 -17.86 3.91
N LEU A 46 -0.62 -17.03 4.93
CA LEU A 46 -0.18 -17.47 6.24
C LEU A 46 -1.19 -18.43 6.89
N GLU A 47 -2.49 -18.12 6.82
CA GLU A 47 -3.57 -18.99 7.31
C GLU A 47 -3.61 -20.35 6.57
N GLN A 48 -3.25 -20.36 5.29
CA GLN A 48 -3.18 -21.57 4.46
C GLN A 48 -1.86 -22.35 4.64
N GLY A 49 -0.90 -21.81 5.39
CA GLY A 49 0.44 -22.39 5.54
C GLY A 49 1.36 -22.21 4.33
N ASP A 50 0.97 -21.38 3.35
CA ASP A 50 1.81 -21.07 2.19
C ASP A 50 2.82 -19.97 2.52
N VAL A 51 3.94 -20.38 3.12
CA VAL A 51 5.00 -19.48 3.59
C VAL A 51 5.68 -18.74 2.43
N VAL A 52 5.79 -19.37 1.25
CA VAL A 52 6.44 -18.76 0.07
C VAL A 52 5.57 -17.64 -0.47
N ALA A 53 4.29 -17.91 -0.73
CA ALA A 53 3.37 -16.91 -1.25
C ALA A 53 3.14 -15.77 -0.24
N LYS A 54 3.11 -16.07 1.07
CA LYS A 54 3.14 -15.05 2.14
C LYS A 54 4.38 -14.16 2.01
N GLY A 55 5.57 -14.74 1.87
CA GLY A 55 6.82 -13.98 1.75
C GLY A 55 6.83 -13.04 0.55
N GLU A 56 6.33 -13.49 -0.61
CA GLU A 56 6.17 -12.66 -1.80
C GLU A 56 5.18 -11.51 -1.59
N ALA A 57 4.03 -11.80 -0.98
CA ALA A 57 3.02 -10.80 -0.68
C ALA A 57 3.53 -9.72 0.30
N LEU A 58 4.23 -10.12 1.37
CA LEU A 58 4.85 -9.18 2.32
C LEU A 58 5.95 -8.35 1.66
N SER A 59 6.78 -8.96 0.82
CA SER A 59 7.82 -8.23 0.08
C SER A 59 7.22 -7.16 -0.84
N LYS A 60 6.09 -7.48 -1.49
CA LYS A 60 5.34 -6.51 -2.27
C LYS A 60 4.78 -5.36 -1.42
N ALA A 61 4.18 -5.66 -0.26
CA ALA A 61 3.66 -4.65 0.64
C ALA A 61 4.77 -3.70 1.11
N ILE A 62 5.90 -4.26 1.57
CA ILE A 62 7.08 -3.49 1.99
C ILE A 62 7.58 -2.59 0.86
N ASN A 63 7.72 -3.12 -0.36
CA ASN A 63 8.18 -2.34 -1.50
C ASN A 63 7.27 -1.15 -1.83
N ILE A 64 5.94 -1.32 -1.71
CA ILE A 64 4.98 -0.23 -1.95
C ILE A 64 5.10 0.84 -0.84
N ILE A 65 5.27 0.41 0.42
CA ILE A 65 5.42 1.35 1.55
C ILE A 65 6.74 2.12 1.43
N ASP A 66 7.85 1.44 1.18
CA ASP A 66 9.19 2.04 1.16
C ASP A 66 9.46 2.84 -0.13
N ASN A 67 9.36 2.17 -1.29
CA ASN A 67 9.71 2.75 -2.58
C ASN A 67 8.55 3.50 -3.27
N GLY A 68 7.35 3.46 -2.69
CA GLY A 68 6.18 4.20 -3.17
C GLY A 68 5.80 5.33 -2.22
N LEU A 69 5.18 4.98 -1.10
CA LEU A 69 4.60 5.96 -0.16
C LEU A 69 5.67 6.81 0.53
N LYS A 70 6.67 6.17 1.13
CA LYS A 70 7.75 6.87 1.86
C LYS A 70 8.64 7.68 0.92
N ALA A 71 9.01 7.09 -0.22
CA ALA A 71 9.78 7.79 -1.26
C ALA A 71 9.04 9.02 -1.85
N GLY A 72 7.71 9.03 -1.79
CA GLY A 72 6.89 10.16 -2.24
C GLY A 72 6.75 11.31 -1.24
N LEU A 73 7.32 11.21 -0.04
CA LEU A 73 7.24 12.26 0.97
C LEU A 73 8.15 13.46 0.61
N ASP A 74 7.57 14.65 0.51
CA ASP A 74 8.31 15.91 0.36
C ASP A 74 8.74 16.40 1.76
N GLN A 75 10.01 16.16 2.12
CA GLN A 75 10.54 16.54 3.43
C GLN A 75 10.68 18.05 3.61
N GLU A 76 10.89 18.80 2.52
CA GLU A 76 11.05 20.25 2.58
C GLU A 76 9.71 20.95 2.80
N LYS A 77 8.67 20.53 2.09
CA LYS A 77 7.32 21.13 2.22
C LYS A 77 6.48 20.49 3.31
N GLY A 78 6.66 19.21 3.58
CA GLY A 78 5.86 18.45 4.54
C GLY A 78 6.31 18.62 5.99
N GLY A 79 7.56 19.04 6.23
CA GLY A 79 8.09 19.33 7.57
C GLY A 79 7.88 18.19 8.56
N GLU A 80 7.29 18.51 9.72
CA GLU A 80 7.02 17.54 10.80
C GLU A 80 6.08 16.41 10.37
N ILE A 81 5.10 16.68 9.50
CA ILE A 81 4.16 15.67 9.01
C ILE A 81 4.88 14.62 8.16
N ALA A 82 5.75 15.06 7.25
CA ALA A 82 6.56 14.15 6.42
C ALA A 82 7.53 13.33 7.28
N THR A 83 8.10 13.92 8.33
CA THR A 83 8.99 13.22 9.27
C THR A 83 8.23 12.13 10.03
N ASN A 84 7.08 12.47 10.64
CA ASN A 84 6.28 11.52 11.40
C ASN A 84 5.73 10.38 10.53
N LEU A 85 5.32 10.68 9.29
CA LEU A 85 4.89 9.64 8.34
C LEU A 85 6.06 8.73 7.94
N SER A 86 7.24 9.28 7.71
CA SER A 86 8.44 8.49 7.41
C SER A 86 8.77 7.52 8.53
N GLU A 87 8.74 7.98 9.79
CA GLU A 87 9.00 7.13 10.96
C GLU A 87 7.94 6.03 11.12
N LEU A 88 6.67 6.36 10.87
CA LEU A 88 5.58 5.40 10.90
C LEU A 88 5.71 4.33 9.80
N TYR A 89 6.11 4.73 8.58
CA TYR A 89 6.41 3.77 7.52
C TYR A 89 7.61 2.88 7.87
N ASP A 90 8.66 3.42 8.49
CA ASP A 90 9.79 2.63 9.00
C ASP A 90 9.40 1.64 10.10
N TYR A 91 8.45 2.02 10.96
CA TYR A 91 7.86 1.11 11.92
C TYR A 91 7.11 -0.04 11.24
N MET A 92 6.22 0.28 10.29
CA MET A 92 5.46 -0.73 9.54
C MET A 92 6.38 -1.72 8.82
N ILE A 93 7.41 -1.23 8.12
CA ILE A 93 8.36 -2.08 7.41
C ILE A 93 9.05 -3.06 8.37
N ARG A 94 9.52 -2.57 9.53
CA ARG A 94 10.14 -3.43 10.56
C ARG A 94 9.16 -4.48 11.09
N ARG A 95 7.90 -4.12 11.33
CA ARG A 95 6.86 -5.06 11.77
C ARG A 95 6.57 -6.12 10.71
N LEU A 96 6.50 -5.77 9.43
CA LEU A 96 6.28 -6.74 8.35
C LEU A 96 7.47 -7.69 8.14
N LEU A 97 8.70 -7.21 8.31
CA LEU A 97 9.88 -8.07 8.30
C LEU A 97 9.85 -9.08 9.46
N GLN A 98 9.46 -8.65 10.66
CA GLN A 98 9.26 -9.53 11.81
C GLN A 98 8.11 -10.52 11.58
N ALA A 99 6.99 -10.05 11.01
CA ALA A 99 5.84 -10.88 10.65
C ALA A 99 6.25 -12.00 9.71
N ASN A 100 7.06 -11.67 8.70
CA ASN A 100 7.57 -12.65 7.75
C ASN A 100 8.45 -13.70 8.44
N LEU A 101 9.39 -13.26 9.29
CA LEU A 101 10.35 -14.13 9.97
C LEU A 101 9.68 -15.04 11.01
N ARG A 102 8.66 -14.56 11.70
CA ARG A 102 8.01 -15.25 12.83
C ARG A 102 6.67 -15.88 12.48
N ASN A 103 6.18 -15.71 11.26
CA ASN A 103 4.83 -16.13 10.87
C ASN A 103 3.75 -15.51 11.79
N ASP A 104 3.93 -14.23 12.13
CA ASP A 104 3.08 -13.50 13.07
C ASP A 104 1.97 -12.76 12.30
N ALA A 105 0.75 -13.32 12.33
CA ALA A 105 -0.41 -12.73 11.67
C ALA A 105 -0.86 -11.41 12.31
N GLN A 106 -0.71 -11.28 13.63
CA GLN A 106 -1.12 -10.06 14.35
C GLN A 106 -0.26 -8.87 13.94
N ALA A 107 1.03 -9.10 13.66
CA ALA A 107 1.89 -8.06 13.10
C ALA A 107 1.45 -7.58 11.71
N ILE A 108 0.82 -8.44 10.90
CA ILE A 108 0.27 -8.06 9.59
C ILE A 108 -0.99 -7.22 9.80
N GLU A 109 -1.90 -7.67 10.67
CA GLU A 109 -3.16 -6.98 11.01
C GLU A 109 -2.92 -5.59 11.62
N GLU A 110 -1.90 -5.47 12.48
CA GLU A 110 -1.50 -4.19 13.05
C GLU A 110 -1.10 -3.18 11.97
N VAL A 111 -0.26 -3.61 11.02
CA VAL A 111 0.17 -2.76 9.90
C VAL A 111 -0.99 -2.46 8.96
N GLU A 112 -1.90 -3.41 8.74
CA GLU A 112 -3.14 -3.20 7.99
C GLU A 112 -3.98 -2.07 8.60
N GLY A 113 -4.18 -2.10 9.92
CA GLY A 113 -4.92 -1.06 10.64
C GLY A 113 -4.23 0.31 10.59
N LEU A 114 -2.92 0.36 10.84
CA LEU A 114 -2.16 1.61 10.78
C LEU A 114 -2.19 2.23 9.37
N LEU A 115 -1.98 1.40 8.33
CA LEU A 115 -1.98 1.86 6.95
C LEU A 115 -3.39 2.28 6.50
N GLY A 116 -4.42 1.54 6.93
CA GLY A 116 -5.83 1.84 6.68
C GLY A 116 -6.24 3.19 7.23
N ASN A 117 -5.84 3.53 8.46
CA ASN A 117 -6.13 4.83 9.07
C ASN A 117 -5.56 6.00 8.26
N ILE A 118 -4.31 5.86 7.77
CA ILE A 118 -3.68 6.91 6.93
C ILE A 118 -4.39 6.99 5.58
N ALA A 119 -4.71 5.84 4.97
CA ALA A 119 -5.40 5.79 3.69
C ALA A 119 -6.80 6.44 3.75
N GLU A 120 -7.53 6.25 4.85
CA GLU A 120 -8.82 6.88 5.07
C GLU A 120 -8.68 8.40 5.23
N ALA A 121 -7.73 8.85 6.06
CA ALA A 121 -7.43 10.29 6.20
C ALA A 121 -7.04 10.93 4.85
N TRP A 122 -6.26 10.22 4.03
CA TRP A 122 -5.89 10.67 2.69
C TRP A 122 -7.11 10.82 1.78
N LYS A 123 -8.02 9.83 1.75
CA LYS A 123 -9.24 9.89 0.93
C LYS A 123 -10.13 11.09 1.28
N GLN A 124 -10.14 11.51 2.54
CA GLN A 124 -10.94 12.67 3.00
C GLN A 124 -10.43 14.01 2.48
N ILE A 125 -9.13 14.13 2.18
CA ILE A 125 -8.53 15.39 1.68
C ILE A 125 -8.51 15.48 0.14
N SER A 126 -9.30 14.65 -0.54
CA SER A 126 -9.40 14.67 -1.99
C SER A 126 -9.79 16.08 -2.48
N PRO A 127 -9.17 16.61 -3.56
CA PRO A 127 -9.47 17.95 -4.08
C PRO A 127 -10.94 18.20 -4.44
N LYS A 128 -11.75 17.13 -4.60
CA LYS A 128 -13.20 17.22 -4.80
C LYS A 128 -13.98 17.42 -3.49
N ALA A 129 -13.50 16.90 -2.36
CA ALA A 129 -14.15 17.03 -1.05
C ALA A 129 -14.05 18.48 -0.53
N SER A 130 -12.93 19.15 -0.74
CA SER A 130 -12.71 20.55 -0.34
C SER A 130 -13.65 21.56 -1.01
N PHE A 131 -14.27 21.20 -2.14
CA PHE A 131 -15.24 22.07 -2.85
C PHE A 131 -16.66 22.02 -2.26
N GLN A 132 -16.99 21.03 -1.40
CA GLN A 132 -18.34 20.89 -0.83
C GLN A 132 -18.53 21.58 0.53
N GLU A 133 -17.47 21.76 1.33
CA GLU A 133 -17.55 22.50 2.61
C GLU A 133 -17.52 24.03 2.44
N SER A 134 -17.21 24.53 1.24
CA SER A 134 -17.13 25.96 0.94
C SER A 134 -18.45 26.58 0.46
N ARG A 135 -19.59 25.90 0.64
CA ARG A 135 -20.93 26.32 0.17
C ARG A 135 -21.97 26.32 1.26
#